data_AF-A0A353FL45-F1
#
_entry.id   AF-A0A353FL45-F1
#
_cell.length_a   1.000
_cell.length_b   1.000
_cell.length_c   1.000
_cell.angle_alpha   90.00
_cell.angle_beta   90.00
_cell.angle_gamma   90.00
#
_symmetry.space_group_name_H-M   'P 1'
#
loop_
_entity.id
_entity.type
_entity.pdbx_description
1 polymer ?
#
loop_
_entity_poly.entity_id
_entity_poly.type
_entity_poly.pdbx_seq_one_letter_code
_entity_poly.pdbx_strand_id
1 'polypeptide(L)'
;VRSIPEYFERRFSPLTRRLATVGILGYMLGYIAIGFLTMAKTLQPVLADFLGWDVTMGQIVWAVAIVSGIYITFGGQTAVIFTDLLQGCILLVGGFILLFLGLEWLGGFDVLWRALPPAFKLPLAEFNSPEDFHFVGVFWQDGVAGSIGFLFLNQGLLMRFLACRSVDEGRKAAAFNTLFLLPLSTIVVCNAGWIGRAISGLRPDILPPETVPDEVFTRVAAVVSSPGVFAFLIAAVVAALMSTVDTLINAVAAVAVNDIYRPLVSGKPDRHYLKIAMGTSAVATVAGVVVAQTFFGDFATLYEAHAKFHTTVTPPLVAAVFLGAFWPRFNTAGALAVFVAGSFFILVGLQWPEIFIQPLAHGVEMDTKHPFKYMGALYNLVSCFSVGVLVTLLTGREKKKKHKGLTIWSVQEARESFKGGVPNDRSGRSVVAPWIVDSELPDGVIQVGVEQQADLGGQEGDLIYLSDTRRWLGGLRSTHAQLSVGALDGVLRISPDLAISGRFLVGREIRIEKEF
;
A
#
# COMPACT_ATOMS: atom_id res chain seq x y z
N VAL A 1 5.30 4.94 -17.03
CA VAL A 1 4.37 5.42 -15.98
C VAL A 1 5.06 5.20 -14.65
N ARG A 2 5.36 6.26 -13.92
CA ARG A 2 6.09 6.26 -12.65
C ARG A 2 5.15 6.50 -11.46
N SER A 3 3.97 7.04 -11.72
CA SER A 3 2.95 7.32 -10.71
C SER A 3 1.53 7.17 -11.27
N ILE A 4 0.57 7.02 -10.36
CA ILE A 4 -0.85 6.96 -10.72
C ILE A 4 -1.32 8.26 -11.42
N PRO A 5 -0.95 9.47 -10.99
CA PRO A 5 -1.34 10.67 -11.74
C PRO A 5 -0.76 10.72 -13.16
N GLU A 6 0.50 10.31 -13.36
CA GLU A 6 1.08 10.20 -14.71
C GLU A 6 0.30 9.21 -15.59
N TYR A 7 -0.19 8.10 -15.01
CA TYR A 7 -1.10 7.19 -15.71
C TYR A 7 -2.34 7.91 -16.23
N PHE A 8 -3.00 8.69 -15.37
CA PHE A 8 -4.19 9.46 -15.76
C PHE A 8 -3.93 10.47 -16.86
N GLU A 9 -2.76 11.10 -16.87
CA GLU A 9 -2.39 12.01 -17.97
C GLU A 9 -2.24 11.28 -19.29
N ARG A 10 -1.44 10.20 -19.30
CA ARG A 10 -1.16 9.43 -20.50
C ARG A 10 -2.43 8.77 -21.03
N ARG A 11 -3.30 8.30 -20.14
CA ARG A 11 -4.53 7.56 -20.49
C ARG A 11 -5.67 8.48 -20.93
N PHE A 12 -5.71 9.71 -20.43
CA PHE A 12 -6.82 10.64 -20.64
C PHE A 12 -6.29 12.05 -20.98
N SER A 13 -6.09 12.90 -19.96
CA SER A 13 -5.74 14.32 -20.15
C SER A 13 -4.95 14.93 -18.98
N PRO A 14 -4.36 16.13 -19.18
CA PRO A 14 -3.73 16.88 -18.08
C PRO A 14 -4.70 17.32 -16.97
N LEU A 15 -6.00 17.49 -17.27
CA LEU A 15 -6.99 17.82 -16.25
C LEU A 15 -7.28 16.62 -15.33
N THR A 16 -7.44 15.42 -15.90
CA THR A 16 -7.59 14.18 -15.13
C THR A 16 -6.36 13.90 -14.26
N ARG A 17 -5.15 14.25 -14.74
CA ARG A 17 -3.94 14.20 -13.90
C ARG A 17 -4.09 15.05 -12.66
N ARG A 18 -4.46 16.32 -12.80
CA ARG A 18 -4.60 17.25 -11.65
C ARG A 18 -5.61 16.76 -10.63
N LEU A 19 -6.78 16.28 -11.09
CA LEU A 19 -7.80 15.71 -10.21
C LEU A 19 -7.30 14.46 -9.48
N ALA A 20 -6.63 13.55 -10.19
CA ALA A 20 -6.02 12.37 -9.59
C ALA A 20 -4.91 12.73 -8.59
N THR A 21 -4.07 13.72 -8.88
CA THR A 21 -3.04 14.22 -7.96
C THR A 21 -3.66 14.78 -6.68
N VAL A 22 -4.69 15.62 -6.77
CA VAL A 22 -5.37 16.15 -5.59
C VAL A 22 -6.03 15.04 -4.78
N GLY A 23 -6.76 14.14 -5.45
CA GLY A 23 -7.42 13.01 -4.79
C GLY A 23 -6.44 12.08 -4.08
N ILE A 24 -5.34 11.69 -4.73
CA ILE A 24 -4.37 10.76 -4.15
C ILE A 24 -3.57 11.39 -3.02
N LEU A 25 -3.22 12.67 -3.11
CA LEU A 25 -2.56 13.40 -2.03
C LEU A 25 -3.49 13.55 -0.83
N GLY A 26 -4.77 13.89 -1.06
CA GLY A 26 -5.78 13.96 0.00
C GLY A 26 -5.99 12.60 0.68
N TYR A 27 -6.09 11.53 -0.10
CA TYR A 27 -6.15 10.15 0.40
C TYR A 27 -4.94 9.83 1.29
N MET A 28 -3.71 10.00 0.78
CA MET A 28 -2.50 9.67 1.53
C MET A 28 -2.38 10.52 2.81
N LEU A 29 -2.72 11.81 2.75
CA LEU A 29 -2.67 12.70 3.91
C LEU A 29 -3.65 12.30 5.01
N GLY A 30 -4.88 11.94 4.67
CA GLY A 30 -5.84 11.45 5.66
C GLY A 30 -5.46 10.09 6.24
N TYR A 31 -4.84 9.21 5.44
CA TYR A 31 -4.33 7.93 5.95
C TYR A 31 -3.10 8.10 6.86
N ILE A 32 -2.21 9.06 6.56
CA ILE A 32 -1.12 9.47 7.46
C ILE A 32 -1.71 9.97 8.79
N ALA A 33 -2.75 10.80 8.72
CA ALA A 33 -3.43 11.33 9.90
C ALA A 33 -4.04 10.23 10.79
N ILE A 34 -4.79 9.29 10.19
CA ILE A 34 -5.32 8.12 10.89
C ILE A 34 -4.17 7.28 11.50
N GLY A 35 -3.06 7.11 10.77
CA GLY A 35 -1.87 6.41 11.28
C GLY A 35 -1.28 7.07 12.53
N PHE A 36 -1.12 8.40 12.54
CA PHE A 36 -0.66 9.12 13.73
C PHE A 36 -1.64 9.01 14.90
N LEU A 37 -2.94 9.15 14.65
CA LEU A 37 -3.96 9.01 15.68
C LEU A 37 -3.98 7.58 16.26
N THR A 38 -3.81 6.57 15.42
CA THR A 38 -3.79 5.16 15.83
C THR A 38 -2.59 4.84 16.71
N MET A 39 -1.40 5.33 16.34
CA MET A 39 -0.22 5.22 17.20
C MET A 39 -0.43 5.92 18.54
N ALA A 40 -0.99 7.13 18.54
CA ALA A 40 -1.23 7.89 19.76
C ALA A 40 -2.24 7.19 20.70
N LYS A 41 -3.36 6.70 20.16
CA LYS A 41 -4.35 5.90 20.90
C LYS A 41 -3.76 4.60 21.44
N THR A 42 -2.82 3.98 20.73
CA THR A 42 -2.13 2.77 21.21
C THR A 42 -1.18 3.09 22.38
N LEU A 43 -0.47 4.22 22.32
CA LEU A 43 0.45 4.65 23.39
C LEU A 43 -0.27 5.23 24.61
N GLN A 44 -1.42 5.89 24.44
CA GLN A 44 -2.04 6.67 25.51
C GLN A 44 -2.33 5.83 26.77
N PRO A 45 -2.97 4.64 26.70
CA PRO A 45 -3.19 3.81 27.89
C PRO A 45 -1.88 3.39 28.55
N VAL A 46 -0.81 3.19 27.77
CA VAL A 46 0.51 2.82 28.28
C VAL A 46 1.13 3.98 29.07
N LEU A 47 1.09 5.19 28.52
CA LEU A 47 1.64 6.38 29.15
C LEU A 47 0.85 6.77 30.41
N ALA A 48 -0.47 6.74 30.34
CA ALA A 48 -1.35 7.12 31.44
C ALA A 48 -1.38 6.06 32.55
N ASP A 49 -1.73 4.81 32.23
CA ASP A 49 -2.03 3.79 33.23
C ASP A 49 -0.76 3.14 33.80
N PHE A 50 0.32 3.03 33.01
CA PHE A 50 1.53 2.31 33.44
C PHE A 50 2.68 3.22 33.86
N LEU A 51 2.86 4.36 33.18
CA LEU A 51 3.92 5.32 33.53
C LEU A 51 3.41 6.48 34.41
N GLY A 52 2.09 6.63 34.55
CA GLY A 52 1.49 7.73 35.31
C GLY A 52 1.72 9.10 34.68
N TRP A 53 1.98 9.15 33.38
CA TRP A 53 2.21 10.41 32.65
C TRP A 53 0.88 10.94 32.12
N ASP A 54 0.46 12.09 32.64
CA ASP A 54 -0.72 12.80 32.14
C ASP A 54 -0.37 13.56 30.84
N VAL A 55 -0.40 12.84 29.73
CA VAL A 55 -0.09 13.37 28.39
C VAL A 55 -1.35 13.39 27.56
N THR A 56 -1.68 14.55 27.00
CA THR A 56 -2.83 14.70 26.12
C THR A 56 -2.60 13.96 24.79
N MET A 57 -3.69 13.46 24.18
CA MET A 57 -3.62 12.80 22.87
C MET A 57 -2.85 13.63 21.84
N GLY A 58 -3.12 14.94 21.80
CA GLY A 58 -2.45 15.85 20.88
C GLY A 58 -0.93 15.90 21.05
N GLN A 59 -0.44 15.86 22.30
CA GLN A 59 1.00 15.82 22.60
C GLN A 59 1.63 14.51 22.13
N ILE A 60 0.95 13.37 22.31
CA ILE A 60 1.44 12.06 21.85
C ILE A 60 1.51 12.03 20.32
N VAL A 61 0.47 12.53 19.63
CA VAL A 61 0.45 12.65 18.16
C VAL A 61 1.65 13.47 17.67
N TRP A 62 1.92 14.63 18.27
CA TRP A 62 3.08 15.44 17.91
C TRP A 62 4.41 14.72 18.17
N ALA A 63 4.55 14.06 19.31
CA ALA A 63 5.77 13.31 19.65
C ALA A 63 6.07 12.20 18.63
N VAL A 64 5.07 11.37 18.32
CA VAL A 64 5.20 10.28 17.33
C VAL A 64 5.50 10.84 15.94
N ALA A 65 4.84 11.94 15.55
CA ALA A 65 5.07 12.56 14.25
C ALA A 65 6.46 13.19 14.12
N ILE A 66 6.99 13.81 15.18
CA ILE A 66 8.37 14.35 15.18
C ILE A 66 9.37 13.21 15.04
N VAL A 67 9.26 12.18 15.86
CA VAL A 67 10.15 11.00 15.81
C VAL A 67 10.08 10.36 14.43
N SER A 68 8.87 10.18 13.90
CA SER A 68 8.68 9.57 12.58
C SER A 68 9.21 10.45 11.46
N GLY A 69 8.82 11.71 11.44
CA GLY A 69 9.17 12.67 10.39
C GLY A 69 10.67 12.84 10.22
N ILE A 70 11.44 12.84 11.32
CA ILE A 70 12.91 12.95 11.26
C ILE A 70 13.49 11.81 10.45
N TYR A 71 13.25 10.54 10.81
CA TYR A 71 13.91 9.44 10.10
C TYR A 71 13.40 9.29 8.67
N ILE A 72 12.11 9.55 8.42
CA ILE A 72 11.51 9.42 7.07
C ILE A 72 12.12 10.46 6.13
N THR A 73 12.28 11.69 6.60
CA THR A 73 12.86 12.79 5.82
C THR A 73 14.28 12.48 5.37
N PHE A 74 15.06 11.73 6.15
CA PHE A 74 16.46 11.40 5.82
C PHE A 74 16.69 9.98 5.26
N GLY A 75 15.76 9.04 5.47
CA GLY A 75 15.98 7.62 5.17
C GLY A 75 15.86 7.23 3.69
N GLY A 76 14.94 7.87 2.95
CA GLY A 76 14.64 7.51 1.57
C GLY A 76 14.05 6.09 1.40
N GLN A 77 13.61 5.75 0.18
CA GLN A 77 12.84 4.53 -0.10
C GLN A 77 13.58 3.23 0.28
N THR A 78 14.91 3.17 0.13
CA THR A 78 15.68 1.96 0.49
C THR A 78 15.70 1.71 1.98
N ALA A 79 15.88 2.74 2.81
CA ALA A 79 15.87 2.56 4.26
C ALA A 79 14.48 2.12 4.72
N VAL A 80 13.42 2.74 4.17
CA VAL A 80 12.02 2.39 4.43
C VAL A 80 11.77 0.90 4.16
N ILE A 81 12.20 0.36 3.01
CA ILE A 81 12.01 -1.07 2.71
C ILE A 81 12.69 -1.99 3.74
N PHE A 82 13.87 -1.64 4.23
CA PHE A 82 14.57 -2.46 5.24
C PHE A 82 13.93 -2.35 6.62
N THR A 83 13.50 -1.15 7.02
CA THR A 83 12.79 -0.96 8.29
C THR A 83 11.46 -1.68 8.26
N ASP A 84 10.70 -1.59 7.17
CA ASP A 84 9.43 -2.29 6.98
C ASP A 84 9.58 -3.80 7.10
N LEU A 85 10.63 -4.37 6.48
CA LEU A 85 10.89 -5.81 6.56
C LEU A 85 11.13 -6.25 8.01
N LEU A 86 11.96 -5.51 8.75
CA LEU A 86 12.24 -5.80 10.16
C LEU A 86 10.98 -5.63 11.02
N GLN A 87 10.24 -4.55 10.83
CA GLN A 87 9.01 -4.23 11.58
C GLN A 87 7.90 -5.25 11.30
N GLY A 88 7.75 -5.71 10.06
CA GLY A 88 6.83 -6.78 9.70
C GLY A 88 7.18 -8.11 10.40
N CYS A 89 8.46 -8.48 10.45
CA CYS A 89 8.91 -9.65 11.20
C CYS A 89 8.65 -9.51 12.71
N ILE A 90 8.95 -8.35 13.30
CA ILE A 90 8.70 -8.07 14.72
C ILE A 90 7.20 -8.14 15.03
N LEU A 91 6.34 -7.60 14.17
CA LEU A 91 4.88 -7.67 14.34
C LEU A 91 4.38 -9.11 14.32
N LEU A 92 4.82 -9.92 13.34
CA LEU A 92 4.42 -11.32 13.25
C LEU A 92 4.83 -12.10 14.50
N VAL A 93 6.10 -11.96 14.93
CA VAL A 93 6.60 -12.58 16.16
C VAL A 93 5.81 -12.11 17.38
N GLY A 94 5.57 -10.80 17.49
CA GLY A 94 4.79 -10.21 18.58
C GLY A 94 3.37 -10.76 18.65
N GLY A 95 2.63 -10.77 17.55
CA GLY A 95 1.26 -11.29 17.58
C GLY A 95 1.19 -12.80 17.82
N PHE A 96 2.18 -13.59 17.40
CA PHE A 96 2.26 -15.00 17.80
C PHE A 96 2.56 -15.18 19.28
N ILE A 97 3.47 -14.38 19.85
CA ILE A 97 3.72 -14.38 21.29
C ILE A 97 2.41 -14.06 22.05
N LEU A 98 1.68 -13.02 21.62
CA LEU A 98 0.41 -12.66 22.23
C LEU A 98 -0.63 -13.79 22.13
N LEU A 99 -0.74 -14.43 20.96
CA LEU A 99 -1.63 -15.56 20.76
C LEU A 99 -1.30 -16.71 21.72
N PHE A 100 -0.03 -17.13 21.81
CA PHE A 100 0.37 -18.24 22.68
C PHE A 100 0.17 -17.92 24.16
N LEU A 101 0.54 -16.71 24.60
CA LEU A 101 0.33 -16.28 25.98
C LEU A 101 -1.16 -16.20 26.33
N GLY A 102 -2.00 -15.69 25.42
CA GLY A 102 -3.44 -15.64 25.64
C GLY A 102 -4.08 -17.03 25.69
N LEU A 103 -3.61 -17.96 24.86
CA LEU A 103 -4.04 -19.36 24.91
C LEU A 103 -3.63 -20.03 26.23
N GLU A 104 -2.40 -19.82 26.68
CA GLU A 104 -1.91 -20.33 27.97
C GLU A 104 -2.74 -19.78 29.13
N TRP A 105 -2.98 -18.47 29.13
CA TRP A 105 -3.77 -17.78 30.16
C TRP A 105 -5.21 -18.31 30.23
N LEU A 106 -5.83 -18.60 29.09
CA LEU A 106 -7.19 -19.17 29.02
C LEU A 106 -7.24 -20.66 29.39
N GLY A 107 -6.11 -21.36 29.45
CA GLY A 107 -6.04 -22.81 29.68
C GLY A 107 -6.13 -23.66 28.40
N GLY A 108 -5.87 -23.06 27.23
CA GLY A 108 -5.71 -23.76 25.95
C GLY A 108 -6.74 -23.36 24.87
N PHE A 109 -6.51 -23.84 23.65
CA PHE A 109 -7.34 -23.55 22.49
C PHE A 109 -8.79 -24.04 22.64
N ASP A 110 -8.99 -25.21 23.27
CA ASP A 110 -10.34 -25.75 23.49
C ASP A 110 -11.20 -24.82 24.35
N VAL A 111 -10.60 -24.18 25.36
CA VAL A 111 -11.31 -23.24 26.24
C VAL A 111 -11.65 -21.97 25.46
N LEU A 112 -10.69 -21.41 24.71
CA LEU A 112 -10.92 -20.27 23.82
C LEU A 112 -12.09 -20.56 22.87
N TRP A 113 -12.05 -21.70 22.17
CA TRP A 113 -13.05 -22.05 21.18
C TRP A 113 -14.44 -22.24 21.80
N ARG A 114 -14.56 -22.72 23.04
CA ARG A 114 -15.85 -22.85 23.73
C ARG A 114 -16.37 -21.51 24.26
N ALA A 115 -15.47 -20.66 24.77
CA ALA A 115 -15.82 -19.35 25.32
C ALA A 115 -16.31 -18.36 24.27
N LEU A 116 -15.87 -18.49 23.02
CA LEU A 116 -16.33 -17.62 21.94
C LEU A 116 -17.82 -17.86 21.60
N PRO A 117 -18.60 -16.78 21.36
CA PRO A 117 -19.98 -16.90 20.87
C PRO A 117 -20.07 -17.63 19.53
N PRO A 118 -21.22 -18.26 19.19
CA PRO A 118 -21.40 -18.95 17.91
C PRO A 118 -21.13 -18.07 16.68
N ALA A 119 -21.48 -16.79 16.72
CA ALA A 119 -21.25 -15.84 15.62
C ALA A 119 -19.75 -15.73 15.23
N PHE A 120 -18.83 -15.88 16.17
CA PHE A 120 -17.39 -15.82 15.92
C PHE A 120 -16.84 -17.07 15.21
N LYS A 121 -17.64 -18.13 15.09
CA LYS A 121 -17.25 -19.43 14.53
C LYS A 121 -17.84 -19.68 13.15
N LEU A 122 -18.78 -18.84 12.73
CA LEU A 122 -19.51 -19.01 11.47
C LEU A 122 -18.99 -18.00 10.44
N PRO A 123 -18.77 -18.42 9.19
CA PRO A 123 -18.49 -17.47 8.12
C PRO A 123 -19.75 -16.62 7.87
N LEU A 124 -19.55 -15.33 7.58
CA LEU A 124 -20.62 -14.39 7.24
C LEU A 124 -21.71 -14.25 8.33
N ALA A 125 -21.37 -14.54 9.60
CA ALA A 125 -22.27 -14.31 10.72
C ALA A 125 -22.68 -12.84 10.79
N GLU A 126 -23.86 -12.57 11.37
CA GLU A 126 -24.33 -11.18 11.56
C GLU A 126 -24.37 -10.44 10.22
N PHE A 127 -25.02 -11.06 9.21
CA PHE A 127 -24.97 -10.61 7.82
C PHE A 127 -25.35 -9.14 7.66
N ASN A 128 -26.55 -8.74 8.10
CA ASN A 128 -27.11 -7.39 7.99
C ASN A 128 -27.50 -6.78 9.36
N SER A 129 -27.11 -7.41 10.47
CA SER A 129 -27.43 -6.97 11.84
C SER A 129 -26.26 -7.30 12.77
N PRO A 130 -25.97 -6.48 13.79
CA PRO A 130 -26.64 -5.23 14.16
C PRO A 130 -26.37 -4.06 13.20
N GLU A 131 -27.13 -2.97 13.32
CA GLU A 131 -27.07 -1.79 12.43
C GLU A 131 -25.69 -1.12 12.40
N ASP A 132 -24.97 -1.16 13.52
CA ASP A 132 -23.71 -0.47 13.78
C ASP A 132 -22.47 -1.25 13.34
N PHE A 133 -22.53 -2.60 13.32
CA PHE A 133 -21.44 -3.48 12.88
C PHE A 133 -21.96 -4.82 12.34
N HIS A 134 -21.93 -4.98 11.02
CA HIS A 134 -22.47 -6.16 10.32
C HIS A 134 -21.57 -6.59 9.16
N PHE A 135 -21.60 -7.88 8.84
CA PHE A 135 -20.69 -8.47 7.86
C PHE A 135 -20.82 -7.85 6.47
N VAL A 136 -22.04 -7.61 5.97
CA VAL A 136 -22.25 -7.13 4.59
C VAL A 136 -21.64 -5.75 4.35
N GLY A 137 -21.68 -4.89 5.38
CA GLY A 137 -21.10 -3.56 5.35
C GLY A 137 -19.58 -3.64 5.37
N VAL A 138 -19.01 -4.40 6.30
CA VAL A 138 -17.56 -4.66 6.38
C VAL A 138 -17.03 -5.29 5.09
N PHE A 139 -17.79 -6.19 4.46
CA PHE A 139 -17.41 -6.78 3.17
C PHE A 139 -17.27 -5.72 2.07
N TRP A 140 -18.26 -4.84 1.90
CA TRP A 140 -18.19 -3.79 0.89
C TRP A 140 -17.15 -2.71 1.22
N GLN A 141 -17.06 -2.35 2.50
CA GLN A 141 -16.15 -1.31 2.96
C GLN A 141 -14.70 -1.79 3.00
N ASP A 142 -14.36 -2.85 3.71
CA ASP A 142 -12.98 -3.35 3.86
C ASP A 142 -12.61 -4.38 2.80
N GLY A 143 -13.49 -5.33 2.50
CA GLY A 143 -13.21 -6.39 1.52
C GLY A 143 -13.07 -5.83 0.09
N VAL A 144 -14.01 -4.98 -0.33
CA VAL A 144 -14.03 -4.43 -1.69
C VAL A 144 -13.33 -3.08 -1.78
N ALA A 145 -13.80 -2.04 -1.07
CA ALA A 145 -13.18 -0.71 -1.19
C ALA A 145 -11.79 -0.66 -0.51
N GLY A 146 -11.69 -1.22 0.70
CA GLY A 146 -10.52 -1.22 1.60
C GLY A 146 -9.37 -2.08 1.13
N SER A 147 -9.65 -3.19 0.45
CA SER A 147 -8.63 -4.15 0.02
C SER A 147 -8.46 -4.13 -1.49
N ILE A 148 -9.48 -4.50 -2.27
CA ILE A 148 -9.36 -4.56 -3.75
C ILE A 148 -9.14 -3.15 -4.32
N GLY A 149 -9.95 -2.18 -3.92
CA GLY A 149 -9.82 -0.79 -4.36
C GLY A 149 -8.46 -0.20 -4.00
N PHE A 150 -8.02 -0.43 -2.76
CA PHE A 150 -6.73 0.03 -2.24
C PHE A 150 -5.54 -0.38 -3.12
N LEU A 151 -5.53 -1.60 -3.67
CA LEU A 151 -4.44 -2.06 -4.54
C LEU A 151 -4.26 -1.18 -5.79
N PHE A 152 -5.33 -0.59 -6.31
CA PHE A 152 -5.28 0.26 -7.52
C PHE A 152 -4.89 1.71 -7.24
N LEU A 153 -5.05 2.17 -6.00
CA LEU A 153 -4.83 3.58 -5.64
C LEU A 153 -3.58 3.80 -4.77
N ASN A 154 -3.05 2.77 -4.13
CA ASN A 154 -1.94 2.94 -3.20
C ASN A 154 -0.60 3.14 -3.94
N GLN A 155 -0.14 4.39 -3.98
CA GLN A 155 1.14 4.76 -4.60
C GLN A 155 2.35 4.12 -3.89
N GLY A 156 2.29 3.94 -2.56
CA GLY A 156 3.34 3.25 -1.79
C GLY A 156 3.55 1.81 -2.23
N LEU A 157 2.45 1.07 -2.43
CA LEU A 157 2.47 -0.29 -2.94
C LEU A 157 3.00 -0.34 -4.39
N LEU A 158 2.56 0.58 -5.25
CA LEU A 158 3.07 0.67 -6.62
C LEU A 158 4.59 0.86 -6.65
N MET A 159 5.13 1.72 -5.78
CA MET A 159 6.58 1.93 -5.68
C MET A 159 7.34 0.66 -5.25
N ARG A 160 6.73 -0.20 -4.43
CA ARG A 160 7.33 -1.50 -4.06
C ARG A 160 7.40 -2.43 -5.26
N PHE A 161 6.35 -2.52 -6.08
CA PHE A 161 6.38 -3.28 -7.33
C PHE A 161 7.36 -2.72 -8.36
N LEU A 162 7.51 -1.39 -8.43
CA LEU A 162 8.50 -0.75 -9.30
C LEU A 162 9.95 -0.95 -8.83
N ALA A 163 10.14 -1.31 -7.56
CA ALA A 163 11.45 -1.67 -6.99
C ALA A 163 11.74 -3.19 -7.09
N CYS A 164 10.78 -4.00 -7.54
CA CYS A 164 11.03 -5.40 -7.83
C CYS A 164 12.00 -5.55 -8.99
N ARG A 165 12.72 -6.68 -8.98
CA ARG A 165 13.69 -7.01 -10.02
C ARG A 165 13.07 -7.10 -11.40
N SER A 166 11.96 -7.82 -11.44
CA SER A 166 11.22 -8.16 -12.64
C SER A 166 9.73 -8.16 -12.35
N VAL A 167 8.93 -8.18 -13.41
CA VAL A 167 7.47 -8.39 -13.30
C VAL A 167 7.17 -9.75 -12.68
N ASP A 168 7.98 -10.77 -12.96
CA ASP A 168 7.81 -12.12 -12.43
C ASP A 168 8.08 -12.19 -10.92
N GLU A 169 9.14 -11.53 -10.44
CA GLU A 169 9.42 -11.40 -9.00
C GLU A 169 8.31 -10.60 -8.30
N GLY A 170 7.76 -9.57 -8.95
CA GLY A 170 6.57 -8.87 -8.46
C GLY A 170 5.35 -9.80 -8.32
N ARG A 171 5.10 -10.69 -9.30
CA ARG A 171 4.01 -11.68 -9.24
C ARG A 171 4.23 -12.70 -8.13
N LYS A 172 5.46 -13.21 -7.95
CA LYS A 172 5.81 -14.12 -6.85
C LYS A 172 5.61 -13.45 -5.49
N ALA A 173 6.05 -12.20 -5.33
CA ALA A 173 5.84 -11.43 -4.11
C ALA A 173 4.35 -11.24 -3.81
N ALA A 174 3.54 -10.90 -4.82
CA ALA A 174 2.09 -10.77 -4.68
C ALA A 174 1.43 -12.11 -4.28
N ALA A 175 1.80 -13.22 -4.94
CA ALA A 175 1.27 -14.55 -4.63
C ALA A 175 1.66 -15.00 -3.21
N PHE A 176 2.92 -14.80 -2.81
CA PHE A 176 3.39 -15.11 -1.46
C PHE A 176 2.65 -14.29 -0.41
N ASN A 177 2.46 -12.99 -0.67
CA ASN A 177 1.71 -12.12 0.22
C ASN A 177 0.27 -12.59 0.39
N THR A 178 -0.44 -12.88 -0.71
CA THR A 178 -1.85 -13.29 -0.67
C THR A 178 -2.04 -14.68 -0.06
N LEU A 179 -1.20 -15.67 -0.40
CA LEU A 179 -1.37 -17.05 0.03
C LEU A 179 -0.86 -17.32 1.45
N PHE A 180 0.17 -16.60 1.90
CA PHE A 180 0.84 -16.87 3.17
C PHE A 180 0.78 -15.68 4.13
N LEU A 181 1.26 -14.50 3.73
CA LEU A 181 1.37 -13.39 4.67
C LEU A 181 0.01 -12.85 5.12
N LEU A 182 -0.97 -12.69 4.23
CA LEU A 182 -2.28 -12.18 4.59
C LEU A 182 -3.00 -13.09 5.59
N PRO A 183 -3.15 -14.42 5.37
CA PRO A 183 -3.75 -15.30 6.37
C PRO A 183 -3.01 -15.29 7.71
N LEU A 184 -1.66 -15.29 7.68
CA LEU A 184 -0.84 -15.24 8.89
C LEU A 184 -1.06 -13.92 9.66
N SER A 185 -1.08 -12.80 8.94
CA SER A 185 -1.31 -11.46 9.48
C SER A 185 -2.72 -11.34 10.07
N THR A 186 -3.73 -11.94 9.43
CA THR A 186 -5.10 -11.99 9.98
C THR A 186 -5.12 -12.69 11.34
N ILE A 187 -4.44 -13.83 11.50
CA ILE A 187 -4.34 -14.50 12.81
C ILE A 187 -3.61 -13.62 13.83
N VAL A 188 -2.49 -13.03 13.44
CA VAL A 188 -1.63 -12.17 14.29
C VAL A 188 -2.35 -10.89 14.73
N VAL A 189 -3.22 -10.31 13.91
CA VAL A 189 -3.95 -9.07 14.21
C VAL A 189 -5.26 -9.35 14.96
N CYS A 190 -6.01 -10.38 14.57
CA CYS A 190 -7.33 -10.67 15.15
C CYS A 190 -7.26 -11.36 16.52
N ASN A 191 -6.17 -12.04 16.87
CA ASN A 191 -6.12 -12.85 18.09
C ASN A 191 -6.40 -12.06 19.38
N ALA A 192 -5.95 -10.80 19.47
CA ALA A 192 -6.21 -9.98 20.65
C ALA A 192 -7.71 -9.77 20.87
N GLY A 193 -8.47 -9.58 19.79
CA GLY A 193 -9.93 -9.49 19.84
C GLY A 193 -10.60 -10.80 20.24
N TRP A 194 -10.14 -11.94 19.71
CA TRP A 194 -10.67 -13.26 20.08
C TRP A 194 -10.38 -13.61 21.55
N ILE A 195 -9.14 -13.42 21.98
CA ILE A 195 -8.72 -13.63 23.37
C ILE A 195 -9.49 -12.67 24.27
N GLY A 196 -9.53 -11.38 23.95
CA GLY A 196 -10.27 -10.37 24.72
C GLY A 196 -11.75 -10.73 24.87
N ARG A 197 -12.42 -11.16 23.78
CA ARG A 197 -13.82 -11.58 23.86
C ARG A 197 -14.01 -12.80 24.78
N ALA A 198 -13.11 -13.77 24.73
CA ALA A 198 -13.15 -14.93 25.60
C ALA A 198 -12.88 -14.57 27.07
N ILE A 199 -11.90 -13.72 27.34
CA ILE A 199 -11.63 -13.20 28.70
C ILE A 199 -12.86 -12.48 29.23
N SER A 200 -13.46 -11.59 28.44
CA SER A 200 -14.64 -10.83 28.85
C SER A 200 -15.85 -11.73 29.18
N GLY A 201 -16.02 -12.84 28.44
CA GLY A 201 -17.08 -13.81 28.71
C GLY A 201 -16.84 -14.68 29.95
N LEU A 202 -15.58 -15.02 30.24
CA LEU A 202 -15.21 -15.90 31.36
C LEU A 202 -14.93 -15.13 32.66
N ARG A 203 -14.35 -13.95 32.55
CA ARG A 203 -13.79 -13.11 33.61
C ARG A 203 -14.09 -11.62 33.34
N PRO A 204 -15.37 -11.23 33.41
CA PRO A 204 -15.78 -9.83 33.21
C PRO A 204 -15.18 -8.88 34.25
N ASP A 205 -14.72 -9.40 35.40
CA ASP A 205 -14.00 -8.66 36.43
C ASP A 205 -12.61 -8.19 35.99
N ILE A 206 -11.99 -8.89 35.04
CA ILE A 206 -10.67 -8.54 34.49
C ILE A 206 -10.82 -7.69 33.23
N LEU A 207 -11.73 -8.07 32.34
CA LEU A 207 -12.00 -7.34 31.10
C LEU A 207 -13.50 -7.12 30.93
N PRO A 208 -14.02 -5.94 31.35
CA PRO A 208 -15.44 -5.65 31.26
C PRO A 208 -15.96 -5.71 29.82
N PRO A 209 -17.20 -6.17 29.59
CA PRO A 209 -17.81 -6.18 28.25
C PRO A 209 -17.91 -4.79 27.60
N GLU A 210 -17.95 -3.72 28.39
CA GLU A 210 -18.00 -2.33 27.92
C GLU A 210 -16.62 -1.75 27.56
N THR A 211 -15.55 -2.56 27.57
CA THR A 211 -14.20 -2.12 27.18
C THR A 211 -14.24 -1.50 25.79
N VAL A 212 -13.66 -0.30 25.67
CA VAL A 212 -13.56 0.42 24.39
C VAL A 212 -12.83 -0.46 23.36
N PRO A 213 -13.39 -0.69 22.16
CA PRO A 213 -12.79 -1.58 21.16
C PRO A 213 -11.33 -1.24 20.81
N ASP A 214 -10.99 0.06 20.74
CA ASP A 214 -9.64 0.54 20.44
C ASP A 214 -8.61 0.15 21.53
N GLU A 215 -9.05 -0.13 22.76
CA GLU A 215 -8.19 -0.51 23.90
C GLU A 215 -8.04 -2.02 24.09
N VAL A 216 -8.83 -2.85 23.39
CA VAL A 216 -8.86 -4.30 23.63
C VAL A 216 -7.46 -4.91 23.49
N PHE A 217 -6.69 -4.48 22.48
CA PHE A 217 -5.34 -4.96 22.29
C PHE A 217 -4.43 -4.68 23.50
N THR A 218 -4.39 -3.43 23.96
CA THR A 218 -3.48 -3.01 25.04
C THR A 218 -3.88 -3.67 26.37
N ARG A 219 -5.19 -3.75 26.65
CA ARG A 219 -5.72 -4.41 27.86
C ARG A 219 -5.41 -5.91 27.86
N VAL A 220 -5.66 -6.60 26.75
CA VAL A 220 -5.37 -8.05 26.65
C VAL A 220 -3.87 -8.30 26.79
N ALA A 221 -3.03 -7.54 26.07
CA ALA A 221 -1.58 -7.66 26.18
C ALA A 221 -1.10 -7.46 27.62
N ALA A 222 -1.66 -6.49 28.35
CA ALA A 222 -1.31 -6.24 29.75
C ALA A 222 -1.70 -7.39 30.69
N VAL A 223 -2.84 -8.02 30.45
CA VAL A 223 -3.36 -9.13 31.28
C VAL A 223 -2.55 -10.40 31.10
N VAL A 224 -2.16 -10.74 29.86
CA VAL A 224 -1.59 -12.05 29.54
C VAL A 224 -0.07 -12.08 29.50
N SER A 225 0.60 -10.92 29.61
CA SER A 225 2.06 -10.84 29.44
C SER A 225 2.79 -10.22 30.63
N SER A 226 4.09 -10.54 30.75
CA SER A 226 4.97 -9.89 31.73
C SER A 226 5.34 -8.47 31.26
N PRO A 227 5.77 -7.56 32.16
CA PRO A 227 6.04 -6.16 31.79
C PRO A 227 7.01 -5.98 30.61
N GLY A 228 8.05 -6.82 30.53
CA GLY A 228 9.02 -6.77 29.42
C GLY A 228 8.42 -7.21 28.08
N VAL A 229 7.58 -8.25 28.09
CA VAL A 229 6.90 -8.74 26.89
C VAL A 229 5.82 -7.74 26.47
N PHE A 230 5.07 -7.18 27.42
CA PHE A 230 4.10 -6.12 27.16
C PHE A 230 4.75 -4.94 26.42
N ALA A 231 5.86 -4.42 26.94
CA ALA A 231 6.59 -3.33 26.30
C ALA A 231 7.04 -3.69 24.87
N PHE A 232 7.50 -4.93 24.66
CA PHE A 232 7.84 -5.43 23.32
C PHE A 232 6.62 -5.46 22.39
N LEU A 233 5.46 -5.92 22.85
CA LEU A 233 4.23 -5.99 22.05
C LEU A 233 3.73 -4.59 21.64
N ILE A 234 3.75 -3.63 22.57
CA ILE A 234 3.42 -2.23 22.28
C ILE A 234 4.41 -1.67 21.25
N ALA A 235 5.71 -1.88 21.45
CA ALA A 235 6.73 -1.44 20.50
C ALA A 235 6.54 -2.06 19.11
N ALA A 236 6.18 -3.35 19.03
CA ALA A 236 5.92 -4.06 17.78
C ALA A 236 4.76 -3.44 16.99
N VAL A 237 3.63 -3.15 17.64
CA VAL A 237 2.47 -2.51 16.99
C VAL A 237 2.80 -1.09 16.54
N VAL A 238 3.43 -0.30 17.41
CA VAL A 238 3.82 1.08 17.07
C VAL A 238 4.79 1.08 15.88
N ALA A 239 5.79 0.19 15.88
CA ALA A 239 6.73 0.07 14.79
C ALA A 239 6.05 -0.36 13.47
N ALA A 240 5.08 -1.28 13.52
CA ALA A 240 4.30 -1.65 12.35
C ALA A 240 3.44 -0.49 11.81
N LEU A 241 2.83 0.31 12.69
CA LEU A 241 2.07 1.50 12.28
C LEU A 241 2.98 2.57 11.64
N MET A 242 4.20 2.72 12.16
CA MET A 242 5.21 3.62 11.58
C MET A 242 5.56 3.24 10.13
N SER A 243 5.64 1.93 9.80
CA SER A 243 5.90 1.39 8.44
C SER A 243 4.81 1.68 7.40
N THR A 244 3.63 2.08 7.85
CA THR A 244 2.55 2.50 6.96
C THR A 244 2.65 4.00 6.71
N VAL A 245 2.88 4.76 7.77
CA VAL A 245 3.00 6.23 7.71
C VAL A 245 4.22 6.65 6.90
N ASP A 246 5.36 5.97 7.06
CA ASP A 246 6.58 6.27 6.29
C ASP A 246 6.42 6.07 4.78
N THR A 247 5.78 4.98 4.40
CA THR A 247 5.53 4.59 3.03
C THR A 247 4.64 5.62 2.35
N LEU A 248 3.62 6.10 3.07
CA LEU A 248 2.72 7.13 2.57
C LEU A 248 3.37 8.52 2.52
N ILE A 249 4.16 8.92 3.51
CA ILE A 249 4.90 10.19 3.47
C ILE A 249 5.90 10.19 2.31
N ASN A 250 6.65 9.09 2.13
CA ASN A 250 7.56 8.94 1.00
C ASN A 250 6.80 8.94 -0.34
N ALA A 251 5.61 8.33 -0.40
CA ALA A 251 4.75 8.37 -1.59
C ALA A 251 4.24 9.78 -1.90
N VAL A 252 3.86 10.56 -0.88
CA VAL A 252 3.48 11.97 -1.02
C VAL A 252 4.65 12.77 -1.59
N ALA A 253 5.87 12.58 -1.06
CA ALA A 253 7.06 13.25 -1.58
C ALA A 253 7.35 12.85 -3.05
N ALA A 254 7.22 11.58 -3.39
CA ALA A 254 7.41 11.09 -4.75
C ALA A 254 6.38 11.68 -5.73
N VAL A 255 5.10 11.73 -5.35
CA VAL A 255 4.03 12.34 -6.16
C VAL A 255 4.22 13.85 -6.26
N ALA A 256 4.50 14.55 -5.17
CA ALA A 256 4.74 15.98 -5.19
C ALA A 256 5.91 16.35 -6.10
N VAL A 257 7.02 15.59 -6.04
CA VAL A 257 8.18 15.87 -6.88
C VAL A 257 7.92 15.50 -8.34
N ASN A 258 7.41 14.31 -8.64
CA ASN A 258 7.28 13.84 -10.02
C ASN A 258 6.05 14.38 -10.74
N ASP A 259 4.97 14.68 -10.00
CA ASP A 259 3.69 15.07 -10.57
C ASP A 259 3.33 16.55 -10.43
N ILE A 260 3.96 17.28 -9.52
CA ILE A 260 3.74 18.71 -9.34
C ILE A 260 5.02 19.49 -9.66
N TYR A 261 6.12 19.21 -8.96
CA TYR A 261 7.30 20.06 -9.00
C TYR A 261 8.11 19.91 -10.30
N ARG A 262 8.46 18.68 -10.70
CA ARG A 262 9.28 18.41 -11.89
C ARG A 262 8.61 18.85 -13.20
N PRO A 263 7.27 18.71 -13.39
CA PRO A 263 6.58 19.29 -14.54
C PRO A 263 6.63 20.82 -14.59
N LEU A 264 6.66 21.51 -13.45
CA LEU A 264 6.72 22.97 -13.37
C LEU A 264 8.16 23.50 -13.45
N VAL A 265 9.14 22.76 -12.91
CA VAL A 265 10.55 23.13 -12.83
C VAL A 265 11.41 21.96 -13.31
N SER A 266 11.87 22.05 -14.56
CA SER A 266 12.72 21.05 -15.22
C SER A 266 14.19 21.46 -15.28
N GLY A 267 15.08 20.52 -15.62
CA GLY A 267 16.51 20.79 -15.86
C GLY A 267 17.36 21.04 -14.61
N LYS A 268 16.87 20.70 -13.41
CA LYS A 268 17.65 20.80 -12.17
C LYS A 268 18.40 19.48 -11.88
N PRO A 269 19.51 19.52 -11.13
CA PRO A 269 20.23 18.30 -10.75
C PRO A 269 19.44 17.48 -9.73
N ASP A 270 19.67 16.16 -9.66
CA ASP A 270 18.92 15.26 -8.75
C ASP A 270 19.00 15.65 -7.28
N ARG A 271 20.13 16.24 -6.84
CA ARG A 271 20.28 16.78 -5.48
C ARG A 271 19.24 17.86 -5.16
N HIS A 272 18.81 18.63 -6.14
CA HIS A 272 17.75 19.64 -5.97
C HIS A 272 16.40 18.96 -5.73
N TYR A 273 16.03 18.02 -6.59
CA TYR A 273 14.77 17.28 -6.44
C TYR A 273 14.72 16.48 -5.15
N LEU A 274 15.85 15.93 -4.70
CA LEU A 274 15.95 15.27 -3.40
C LEU A 274 15.65 16.24 -2.24
N LYS A 275 16.23 17.44 -2.23
CA LYS A 275 15.93 18.45 -1.19
C LYS A 275 14.45 18.85 -1.17
N ILE A 276 13.83 18.97 -2.33
CA ILE A 276 12.39 19.23 -2.43
C ILE A 276 11.60 18.05 -1.86
N ALA A 277 11.94 16.81 -2.21
CA ALA A 277 11.30 15.61 -1.65
C ALA A 277 11.37 15.57 -0.12
N MET A 278 12.54 15.89 0.45
CA MET A 278 12.75 15.97 1.90
C MET A 278 11.86 17.05 2.53
N GLY A 279 11.83 18.25 1.93
CA GLY A 279 10.96 19.34 2.38
C GLY A 279 9.46 18.98 2.31
N THR A 280 9.02 18.32 1.22
CA THR A 280 7.64 17.83 1.10
C THR A 280 7.32 16.77 2.15
N SER A 281 8.26 15.87 2.47
CA SER A 281 8.07 14.85 3.51
C SER A 281 7.82 15.48 4.89
N ALA A 282 8.61 16.50 5.25
CA ALA A 282 8.43 17.25 6.49
C ALA A 282 7.08 17.98 6.53
N VAL A 283 6.70 18.64 5.42
CA VAL A 283 5.39 19.32 5.32
C VAL A 283 4.23 18.32 5.41
N ALA A 284 4.33 17.18 4.74
CA ALA A 284 3.32 16.12 4.79
C ALA A 284 3.16 15.55 6.20
N THR A 285 4.26 15.42 6.94
CA THR A 285 4.24 14.99 8.34
C THR A 285 3.44 15.97 9.20
N VAL A 286 3.77 17.26 9.13
CA VAL A 286 3.08 18.33 9.89
C VAL A 286 1.61 18.43 9.48
N ALA A 287 1.33 18.39 8.17
CA ALA A 287 -0.03 18.42 7.66
C ALA A 287 -0.84 17.20 8.13
N GLY A 288 -0.22 16.02 8.22
CA GLY A 288 -0.85 14.81 8.76
C GLY A 288 -1.28 14.96 10.21
N VAL A 289 -0.45 15.61 11.05
CA VAL A 289 -0.80 15.93 12.44
C VAL A 289 -1.98 16.88 12.52
N VAL A 290 -1.97 17.96 11.73
CA VAL A 290 -3.07 18.93 11.69
C VAL A 290 -4.36 18.26 11.25
N VAL A 291 -4.32 17.42 10.21
CA VAL A 291 -5.50 16.69 9.74
C VAL A 291 -6.00 15.69 10.80
N ALA A 292 -5.10 15.01 11.51
CA ALA A 292 -5.47 14.08 12.59
C ALA A 292 -6.27 14.76 13.69
N GLN A 293 -5.79 15.92 14.15
CA GLN A 293 -6.41 16.67 15.25
C GLN A 293 -7.72 17.35 14.84
N THR A 294 -7.80 17.87 13.60
CA THR A 294 -8.97 18.65 13.15
C THR A 294 -10.11 17.79 12.61
N PHE A 295 -9.82 16.67 11.94
CA PHE A 295 -10.83 15.88 11.22
C PHE A 295 -11.13 14.52 11.85
N PHE A 296 -10.23 13.97 12.66
CA PHE A 296 -10.36 12.61 13.17
C PHE A 296 -10.48 12.50 14.70
N GLY A 297 -10.40 13.62 15.43
CA GLY A 297 -10.47 13.63 16.89
C GLY A 297 -11.83 13.19 17.47
N ASP A 298 -12.92 13.38 16.72
CA ASP A 298 -14.29 13.25 17.23
C ASP A 298 -14.95 11.88 16.95
N PHE A 299 -14.27 10.96 16.24
CA PHE A 299 -14.84 9.65 15.93
C PHE A 299 -14.80 8.70 17.13
N ALA A 300 -15.88 7.92 17.31
CA ALA A 300 -16.04 6.99 18.43
C ALA A 300 -14.95 5.91 18.46
N THR A 301 -14.58 5.36 17.30
CA THR A 301 -13.47 4.40 17.17
C THR A 301 -12.56 4.77 16.01
N LEU A 302 -11.32 4.28 16.06
CA LEU A 302 -10.37 4.41 14.94
C LEU A 302 -10.87 3.72 13.69
N TYR A 303 -11.48 2.55 13.86
CA TYR A 303 -12.04 1.77 12.76
C TYR A 303 -13.14 2.53 12.03
N GLU A 304 -14.00 3.23 12.78
CA GLU A 304 -15.02 4.10 12.21
C GLU A 304 -14.45 5.27 11.40
N ALA A 305 -13.49 6.00 11.99
CA ALA A 305 -12.81 7.11 11.33
C ALA A 305 -12.21 6.67 9.99
N HIS A 306 -11.53 5.52 10.02
CA HIS A 306 -10.92 4.89 8.86
C HIS A 306 -11.96 4.50 7.81
N ALA A 307 -13.01 3.79 8.20
CA ALA A 307 -14.07 3.35 7.30
C ALA A 307 -14.76 4.54 6.63
N LYS A 308 -15.12 5.58 7.39
CA LYS A 308 -15.78 6.76 6.83
C LYS A 308 -14.89 7.51 5.84
N PHE A 309 -13.62 7.71 6.19
CA PHE A 309 -12.66 8.35 5.31
C PHE A 309 -12.45 7.55 4.02
N HIS A 310 -12.22 6.25 4.16
CA HIS A 310 -11.92 5.37 3.04
C HIS A 310 -13.10 5.28 2.08
N THR A 311 -14.32 5.11 2.60
CA THR A 311 -15.53 5.03 1.76
C THR A 311 -15.89 6.33 1.07
N THR A 312 -15.44 7.48 1.58
CA THR A 312 -15.77 8.79 0.99
C THR A 312 -14.74 9.22 -0.06
N VAL A 313 -13.44 9.05 0.22
CA VAL A 313 -12.37 9.63 -0.61
C VAL A 313 -11.93 8.69 -1.73
N THR A 314 -11.94 7.38 -1.50
CA THR A 314 -11.35 6.41 -2.44
C THR A 314 -12.20 6.07 -3.68
N PRO A 315 -13.55 6.03 -3.63
CA PRO A 315 -14.33 5.48 -4.75
C PRO A 315 -14.13 6.16 -6.11
N PRO A 316 -14.02 7.51 -6.23
CA PRO A 316 -13.76 8.15 -7.51
C PRO A 316 -12.42 7.73 -8.13
N LEU A 317 -11.37 7.62 -7.30
CA LEU A 317 -10.04 7.17 -7.74
C LEU A 317 -10.07 5.72 -8.19
N VAL A 318 -10.67 4.84 -7.37
CA VAL A 318 -10.79 3.41 -7.67
C VAL A 318 -11.55 3.19 -8.97
N ALA A 319 -12.74 3.79 -9.11
CA ALA A 319 -13.56 3.63 -10.31
C ALA A 319 -12.83 4.14 -11.55
N ALA A 320 -12.17 5.30 -11.48
CA ALA A 320 -11.50 5.88 -12.63
C ALA A 320 -10.23 5.11 -13.06
N VAL A 321 -9.41 4.65 -12.10
CA VAL A 321 -8.24 3.79 -12.41
C VAL A 321 -8.71 2.44 -12.96
N PHE A 322 -9.68 1.80 -12.29
CA PHE A 322 -10.16 0.48 -12.66
C PHE A 322 -10.78 0.49 -14.07
N LEU A 323 -11.73 1.39 -14.34
CA LEU A 323 -12.32 1.52 -15.67
C LEU A 323 -11.27 1.93 -16.71
N GLY A 324 -10.29 2.77 -16.34
CA GLY A 324 -9.17 3.14 -17.20
C GLY A 324 -8.32 1.95 -17.66
N ALA A 325 -7.99 1.06 -16.73
CA ALA A 325 -7.11 -0.08 -16.96
C ALA A 325 -7.83 -1.25 -17.65
N PHE A 326 -9.08 -1.52 -17.27
CA PHE A 326 -9.83 -2.71 -17.71
C PHE A 326 -10.80 -2.44 -18.86
N TRP A 327 -11.24 -1.21 -19.09
CA TRP A 327 -12.22 -0.90 -20.13
C TRP A 327 -11.65 -0.02 -21.26
N PRO A 328 -11.28 -0.60 -22.42
CA PRO A 328 -10.70 0.14 -23.54
C PRO A 328 -11.58 1.21 -24.17
N ARG A 329 -12.88 1.25 -23.83
CA ARG A 329 -13.82 2.29 -24.29
C ARG A 329 -13.88 3.48 -23.33
N PHE A 330 -13.44 3.33 -22.08
CA PHE A 330 -13.46 4.40 -21.09
C PHE A 330 -12.66 5.61 -21.57
N ASN A 331 -13.26 6.79 -21.55
CA ASN A 331 -12.71 7.99 -22.18
C ASN A 331 -12.47 9.11 -21.16
N THR A 332 -11.90 10.23 -21.61
CA THR A 332 -11.58 11.37 -20.75
C THR A 332 -12.83 11.98 -20.11
N ALA A 333 -13.93 12.08 -20.86
CA ALA A 333 -15.18 12.65 -20.33
C ALA A 333 -15.76 11.78 -19.19
N GLY A 334 -15.74 10.46 -19.34
CA GLY A 334 -16.10 9.51 -18.29
C GLY A 334 -15.21 9.65 -17.06
N ALA A 335 -13.89 9.71 -17.24
CA ALA A 335 -12.94 9.91 -16.13
C ALA A 335 -13.18 11.22 -15.38
N LEU A 336 -13.39 12.34 -16.08
CA LEU A 336 -13.71 13.63 -15.46
C LEU A 336 -15.06 13.59 -14.72
N ALA A 337 -16.06 12.95 -15.31
CA ALA A 337 -17.37 12.82 -14.68
C ALA A 337 -17.32 11.99 -13.40
N VAL A 338 -16.51 10.92 -13.34
CA VAL A 338 -16.31 10.15 -12.10
C VAL A 338 -15.76 11.05 -10.99
N PHE A 339 -14.74 11.86 -11.27
CA PHE A 339 -14.17 12.75 -10.26
C PHE A 339 -15.13 13.86 -9.81
N VAL A 340 -15.94 14.41 -10.71
CA VAL A 340 -16.83 15.55 -10.39
C VAL A 340 -18.22 15.07 -9.99
N ALA A 341 -18.95 14.43 -10.91
CA ALA A 341 -20.31 13.96 -10.68
C ALA A 341 -20.35 12.75 -9.72
N GLY A 342 -19.37 11.84 -9.78
CA GLY A 342 -19.26 10.75 -8.82
C GLY A 342 -19.09 11.29 -7.38
N SER A 343 -18.14 12.20 -7.17
CA SER A 343 -17.96 12.87 -5.87
C SER A 343 -19.21 13.66 -5.44
N PHE A 344 -19.91 14.30 -6.37
CA PHE A 344 -21.19 14.96 -6.07
C PHE A 344 -22.24 13.97 -5.56
N PHE A 345 -22.41 12.80 -6.20
CA PHE A 345 -23.35 11.78 -5.72
C PHE A 345 -22.96 11.17 -4.37
N ILE A 346 -21.67 11.10 -4.06
CA ILE A 346 -21.19 10.73 -2.72
C ILE A 346 -21.69 11.74 -1.69
N LEU A 347 -21.49 13.05 -1.94
CA LEU A 347 -21.96 14.11 -1.03
C LEU A 347 -23.50 14.09 -0.87
N VAL A 348 -24.24 13.85 -1.95
CA VAL A 348 -25.70 13.70 -1.92
C VAL A 348 -26.09 12.48 -1.07
N GLY A 349 -25.42 11.33 -1.23
CA GLY A 349 -25.69 10.14 -0.43
C GLY A 349 -25.37 10.33 1.05
N LEU A 350 -24.35 11.12 1.37
CA LEU A 350 -24.03 11.50 2.75
C LEU A 350 -25.09 12.41 3.38
N GLN A 351 -25.71 13.29 2.60
CA GLN A 351 -26.73 14.24 3.07
C GLN A 351 -28.13 13.61 3.17
N TRP A 352 -28.45 12.67 2.28
CA TRP A 352 -29.75 11.97 2.25
C TRP A 352 -29.57 10.43 2.22
N PRO A 353 -29.03 9.84 3.29
CA PRO A 353 -28.68 8.43 3.33
C PRO A 353 -29.90 7.49 3.21
N GLU A 354 -31.06 7.87 3.75
CA GLU A 354 -32.32 7.13 3.64
C GLU A 354 -32.80 6.97 2.19
N ILE A 355 -32.58 7.99 1.35
CA ILE A 355 -33.08 7.97 -0.03
C ILE A 355 -32.11 7.20 -0.93
N PHE A 356 -30.82 7.38 -0.73
CA PHE A 356 -29.79 6.92 -1.68
C PHE A 356 -29.04 5.67 -1.24
N ILE A 357 -28.75 5.51 0.06
CA ILE A 357 -27.97 4.38 0.57
C ILE A 357 -28.89 3.23 1.00
N GLN A 358 -30.00 3.52 1.69
CA GLN A 358 -30.94 2.50 2.17
C GLN A 358 -31.40 1.50 1.09
N PRO A 359 -31.70 1.90 -0.16
CA PRO A 359 -32.09 0.94 -1.20
C PRO A 359 -31.01 -0.10 -1.53
N LEU A 360 -29.75 0.24 -1.28
CA LEU A 360 -28.59 -0.63 -1.47
C LEU A 360 -28.08 -1.21 -0.14
N ALA A 361 -28.72 -0.93 0.99
CA ALA A 361 -28.24 -1.33 2.31
C ALA A 361 -28.48 -2.81 2.65
N HIS A 362 -28.97 -3.61 1.70
CA HIS A 362 -29.17 -5.07 1.87
C HIS A 362 -30.00 -5.44 3.12
N GLY A 363 -30.96 -4.59 3.48
CA GLY A 363 -31.82 -4.80 4.66
C GLY A 363 -31.14 -4.51 6.00
N VAL A 364 -30.01 -3.81 6.01
CA VAL A 364 -29.42 -3.23 7.22
C VAL A 364 -30.31 -2.10 7.73
N GLU A 365 -30.59 -2.09 9.03
CA GLU A 365 -31.33 -1.01 9.69
C GLU A 365 -30.47 0.25 9.85
N MET A 366 -31.11 1.41 9.94
CA MET A 366 -30.40 2.68 9.99
C MET A 366 -30.07 3.08 11.43
N ASP A 367 -28.77 3.09 11.75
CA ASP A 367 -28.27 3.72 12.96
C ASP A 367 -28.56 5.24 12.95
N THR A 368 -29.22 5.70 14.01
CA THR A 368 -29.58 7.12 14.23
C THR A 368 -28.39 8.06 14.37
N LYS A 369 -27.23 7.58 14.84
CA LYS A 369 -26.02 8.39 15.03
C LYS A 369 -25.10 8.34 13.81
N HIS A 370 -24.94 7.17 13.21
CA HIS A 370 -24.05 6.96 12.07
C HIS A 370 -24.74 6.17 10.93
N PRO A 371 -25.63 6.82 10.16
CA PRO A 371 -26.45 6.16 9.15
C PRO A 371 -25.63 5.39 8.11
N PHE A 372 -25.93 4.10 7.94
CA PHE A 372 -25.34 3.21 6.93
C PHE A 372 -23.81 3.30 6.82
N LYS A 373 -23.15 3.44 7.97
CA LYS A 373 -21.71 3.71 8.15
C LYS A 373 -20.80 2.96 7.18
N TYR A 374 -20.99 1.65 7.03
CA TYR A 374 -20.20 0.81 6.13
C TYR A 374 -20.85 0.61 4.75
N MET A 375 -22.18 0.55 4.67
CA MET A 375 -22.90 0.36 3.41
C MET A 375 -22.75 1.54 2.44
N GLY A 376 -22.36 2.72 2.94
CA GLY A 376 -21.95 3.85 2.10
C GLY A 376 -20.84 3.49 1.10
N ALA A 377 -19.98 2.52 1.42
CA ALA A 377 -18.95 2.02 0.49
C ALA A 377 -19.54 1.52 -0.82
N LEU A 378 -20.58 0.68 -0.73
CA LEU A 378 -21.25 0.09 -1.88
C LEU A 378 -21.91 1.18 -2.72
N TYR A 379 -22.71 2.03 -2.09
CA TYR A 379 -23.39 3.14 -2.79
C TYR A 379 -22.38 4.05 -3.49
N ASN A 380 -21.30 4.45 -2.81
CA ASN A 380 -20.29 5.36 -3.37
C ASN A 380 -19.55 4.73 -4.56
N LEU A 381 -19.18 3.45 -4.45
CA LEU A 381 -18.58 2.70 -5.57
C LEU A 381 -19.57 2.59 -6.73
N VAL A 382 -20.80 2.11 -6.49
CA VAL A 382 -21.82 1.95 -7.53
C VAL A 382 -22.10 3.29 -8.22
N SER A 383 -22.18 4.38 -7.47
CA SER A 383 -22.40 5.73 -8.01
C SER A 383 -21.27 6.15 -8.94
N CYS A 384 -20.01 6.03 -8.49
CA CYS A 384 -18.85 6.38 -9.29
C CYS A 384 -18.72 5.51 -10.55
N PHE A 385 -18.89 4.20 -10.43
CA PHE A 385 -18.87 3.28 -11.57
C PHE A 385 -20.01 3.57 -12.56
N SER A 386 -21.22 3.79 -12.07
CA SER A 386 -22.39 4.09 -12.90
C SER A 386 -22.22 5.39 -13.67
N VAL A 387 -21.76 6.46 -13.01
CA VAL A 387 -21.44 7.73 -13.68
C VAL A 387 -20.39 7.53 -14.76
N GLY A 388 -19.30 6.82 -14.45
CA GLY A 388 -18.24 6.54 -15.41
C GLY A 388 -18.73 5.75 -16.62
N VAL A 389 -19.57 4.74 -16.40
CA VAL A 389 -20.18 3.92 -17.46
C VAL A 389 -21.13 4.74 -18.31
N LEU A 390 -22.10 5.42 -17.70
CA LEU A 390 -23.14 6.19 -18.41
C LEU A 390 -22.52 7.29 -19.26
N VAL A 391 -21.63 8.11 -18.69
CA VAL A 391 -21.01 9.21 -19.44
C VAL A 391 -20.13 8.68 -20.57
N THR A 392 -19.41 7.58 -20.36
CA THR A 392 -18.61 6.96 -21.44
C THR A 392 -19.50 6.48 -22.58
N LEU A 393 -20.64 5.85 -22.28
CA LEU A 393 -21.58 5.37 -23.30
C LEU A 393 -22.19 6.54 -24.09
N LEU A 394 -22.49 7.66 -23.43
CA LEU A 394 -23.08 8.86 -24.06
C LEU A 394 -22.07 9.67 -24.88
N THR A 395 -20.80 9.69 -24.49
CA THR A 395 -19.77 10.55 -25.11
C THR A 395 -18.93 9.84 -26.18
N GLY A 396 -19.19 8.55 -26.42
CA GLY A 396 -18.56 7.79 -27.51
C GLY A 396 -17.10 7.40 -27.25
N ARG A 397 -16.48 6.70 -28.21
CA ARG A 397 -15.13 6.13 -28.03
C ARG A 397 -14.04 7.11 -28.47
N GLU A 398 -12.99 7.27 -27.65
CA GLU A 398 -11.78 7.98 -28.07
C GLU A 398 -10.97 7.21 -29.13
N LYS A 399 -10.14 7.93 -29.90
CA LYS A 399 -9.31 7.35 -30.98
C LYS A 399 -8.33 6.31 -30.41
N LYS A 400 -8.37 5.07 -30.95
CA LYS A 400 -7.58 3.89 -30.52
C LYS A 400 -6.07 4.15 -30.30
N LYS A 401 -5.45 5.09 -31.04
CA LYS A 401 -4.00 5.37 -30.94
C LYS A 401 -3.56 5.91 -29.57
N LYS A 402 -4.44 6.50 -28.75
CA LYS A 402 -4.07 7.05 -27.43
C LYS A 402 -3.94 6.02 -26.30
N HIS A 403 -4.39 4.77 -26.50
CA HIS A 403 -4.55 3.81 -25.39
C HIS A 403 -3.55 2.64 -25.42
N LYS A 404 -2.65 2.60 -26.40
CA LYS A 404 -1.68 1.52 -26.57
C LYS A 404 -0.75 1.43 -25.38
N GLY A 405 -0.63 0.24 -24.80
CA GLY A 405 0.20 -0.02 -23.62
C GLY A 405 -0.32 0.54 -22.29
N LEU A 406 -1.55 1.06 -22.24
CA LEU A 406 -2.14 1.67 -21.03
C LEU A 406 -3.36 0.91 -20.49
N THR A 407 -3.70 -0.23 -21.11
CA THR A 407 -4.76 -1.13 -20.68
C THR A 407 -4.24 -2.55 -20.58
N ILE A 408 -4.88 -3.39 -19.77
CA ILE A 408 -4.48 -4.80 -19.58
C ILE A 408 -4.50 -5.59 -20.91
N TRP A 409 -5.32 -5.17 -21.87
CA TRP A 409 -5.48 -5.78 -23.18
C TRP A 409 -4.35 -5.44 -24.16
N SER A 410 -3.50 -4.49 -23.79
CA SER A 410 -2.41 -3.94 -24.63
C SER A 410 -1.04 -4.06 -23.94
N VAL A 411 -0.91 -4.95 -22.95
CA VAL A 411 0.33 -5.12 -22.18
C VAL A 411 1.50 -5.50 -23.08
N GLN A 412 1.26 -6.30 -24.13
CA GLN A 412 2.31 -6.64 -25.09
C GLN A 412 2.85 -5.40 -25.81
N GLU A 413 1.99 -4.47 -26.22
CA GLU A 413 2.42 -3.19 -26.81
C GLU A 413 3.20 -2.33 -25.80
N ALA A 414 2.89 -2.42 -24.51
CA ALA A 414 3.68 -1.76 -23.46
C ALA A 414 5.09 -2.35 -23.36
N ARG A 415 5.22 -3.68 -23.46
CA ARG A 415 6.52 -4.38 -23.47
C ARG A 415 7.33 -4.02 -24.70
N GLU A 416 6.69 -4.01 -25.87
CA GLU A 416 7.31 -3.58 -27.13
C GLU A 416 7.80 -2.14 -27.05
N SER A 417 6.98 -1.22 -26.54
CA SER A 417 7.36 0.18 -26.37
C SER A 417 8.46 0.38 -25.33
N PHE A 418 8.54 -0.47 -24.30
CA PHE A 418 9.59 -0.41 -23.29
C PHE A 418 10.91 -0.95 -23.83
N LYS A 419 10.89 -2.06 -24.58
CA LYS A 419 12.07 -2.65 -25.22
C LYS A 419 12.56 -1.85 -26.43
N GLY A 420 11.66 -1.21 -27.16
CA GLY A 420 11.94 -0.61 -28.48
C GLY A 420 11.88 -1.62 -29.64
N GLY A 421 11.35 -2.83 -29.40
CA GLY A 421 11.27 -3.91 -30.38
C GLY A 421 10.43 -5.09 -29.87
N VAL A 422 10.39 -6.19 -30.63
CA VAL A 422 9.60 -7.38 -30.25
C VAL A 422 10.23 -8.07 -29.02
N PRO A 423 9.47 -8.31 -27.95
CA PRO A 423 9.92 -9.08 -26.79
C PRO A 423 10.29 -10.52 -27.18
N ASN A 424 11.41 -11.01 -26.67
CA ASN A 424 11.91 -12.37 -26.77
C ASN A 424 11.58 -13.14 -25.48
N ASP A 425 10.47 -13.89 -25.53
CA ASP A 425 9.96 -14.70 -24.43
C ASP A 425 10.65 -16.07 -24.25
N ARG A 426 11.75 -16.36 -24.98
CA ARG A 426 12.48 -17.63 -24.83
C ARG A 426 12.97 -17.82 -23.39
N SER A 427 12.70 -18.96 -22.75
CA SER A 427 13.22 -19.19 -21.41
C SER A 427 14.75 -19.42 -21.43
N GLY A 428 15.42 -18.91 -20.40
CA GLY A 428 16.85 -19.10 -20.16
C GLY A 428 17.15 -19.25 -18.68
N ARG A 429 18.41 -19.50 -18.36
CA ARG A 429 18.95 -19.59 -17.00
C ARG A 429 19.67 -18.31 -16.64
N SER A 430 19.66 -17.97 -15.35
CA SER A 430 20.45 -16.87 -14.85
C SER A 430 21.94 -17.24 -14.86
N VAL A 431 22.78 -16.29 -15.26
CA VAL A 431 24.23 -16.46 -15.31
C VAL A 431 24.85 -15.63 -14.20
N VAL A 432 25.83 -16.20 -13.50
CA VAL A 432 26.64 -15.48 -12.51
C VAL A 432 28.06 -15.48 -13.01
N ALA A 433 28.66 -14.30 -13.14
CA ALA A 433 30.00 -14.16 -13.68
C ALA A 433 30.71 -12.92 -13.15
N PRO A 434 32.05 -12.90 -13.14
CA PRO A 434 32.84 -11.70 -12.93
C PRO A 434 32.57 -10.69 -14.05
N TRP A 435 32.79 -9.41 -13.74
CA TRP A 435 32.55 -8.33 -14.67
C TRP A 435 33.70 -7.31 -14.67
N ILE A 436 33.86 -6.64 -15.81
CA ILE A 436 34.78 -5.53 -16.00
C ILE A 436 34.05 -4.33 -16.61
N VAL A 437 34.53 -3.12 -16.29
CA VAL A 437 34.06 -1.90 -16.96
C VAL A 437 34.79 -1.77 -18.28
N ASP A 438 34.05 -1.59 -19.36
CA ASP A 438 34.59 -1.29 -20.68
C ASP A 438 34.06 0.08 -21.12
N SER A 439 34.97 1.05 -21.26
CA SER A 439 34.62 2.42 -21.67
C SER A 439 34.32 2.56 -23.16
N GLU A 440 34.60 1.53 -23.97
CA GLU A 440 34.28 1.52 -25.39
C GLU A 440 32.83 1.09 -25.66
N LEU A 441 32.15 0.49 -24.67
CA LEU A 441 30.75 0.10 -24.79
C LEU A 441 29.83 1.32 -24.78
N PRO A 442 28.78 1.34 -25.63
CA PRO A 442 27.72 2.34 -25.54
C PRO A 442 27.02 2.31 -24.17
N ASP A 443 26.49 3.46 -23.76
CA ASP A 443 25.73 3.57 -22.52
C ASP A 443 24.57 2.57 -22.48
N GLY A 444 24.38 1.93 -21.33
CA GLY A 444 23.31 0.94 -21.11
C GLY A 444 23.53 -0.42 -21.77
N VAL A 445 24.73 -0.73 -22.29
CA VAL A 445 25.02 -2.01 -22.96
C VAL A 445 25.85 -2.95 -22.06
N ILE A 446 25.45 -4.21 -22.04
CA ILE A 446 26.24 -5.32 -21.50
C ILE A 446 26.67 -6.23 -22.64
N GLN A 447 27.96 -6.59 -22.67
CA GLN A 447 28.48 -7.57 -23.60
C GLN A 447 28.75 -8.90 -22.89
N VAL A 448 28.24 -9.99 -23.45
CA VAL A 448 28.42 -11.37 -22.94
C VAL A 448 29.08 -12.26 -23.99
N GLY A 449 29.63 -13.38 -23.55
CA GLY A 449 30.14 -14.46 -24.41
C GLY A 449 29.02 -15.32 -25.00
N VAL A 450 29.37 -16.15 -25.98
CA VAL A 450 28.41 -16.95 -26.75
C VAL A 450 27.76 -18.03 -25.88
N GLU A 451 28.51 -18.65 -24.96
CA GLU A 451 27.95 -19.65 -24.04
C GLU A 451 26.94 -19.00 -23.09
N GLN A 452 27.27 -17.84 -22.55
CA GLN A 452 26.43 -17.10 -21.60
C GLN A 452 25.16 -16.58 -22.28
N GLN A 453 25.25 -16.15 -23.54
CA GLN A 453 24.08 -15.80 -24.34
C GLN A 453 23.14 -17.00 -24.50
N ALA A 454 23.69 -18.17 -24.81
CA ALA A 454 22.92 -19.40 -25.01
C ALA A 454 22.21 -19.81 -23.71
N ASP A 455 22.90 -19.74 -22.58
CA ASP A 455 22.33 -19.99 -21.25
C ASP A 455 21.18 -19.04 -20.93
N LEU A 456 21.36 -17.74 -21.20
CA LEU A 456 20.31 -16.72 -21.01
C LEU A 456 19.12 -16.87 -21.96
N GLY A 457 19.27 -17.61 -23.06
CA GLY A 457 18.28 -17.64 -24.14
C GLY A 457 18.06 -16.26 -24.77
N GLY A 458 19.08 -15.39 -24.71
CA GLY A 458 19.03 -14.00 -25.14
C GLY A 458 19.46 -13.78 -26.59
N GLN A 459 18.94 -12.73 -27.20
CA GLN A 459 19.32 -12.22 -28.51
C GLN A 459 19.86 -10.80 -28.39
N GLU A 460 20.64 -10.38 -29.37
CA GLU A 460 21.18 -9.02 -29.40
C GLU A 460 20.05 -7.99 -29.34
N GLY A 461 20.19 -7.01 -28.43
CA GLY A 461 19.16 -6.01 -28.13
C GLY A 461 18.11 -6.44 -27.09
N ASP A 462 18.15 -7.66 -26.57
CA ASP A 462 17.28 -8.07 -25.47
C ASP A 462 17.58 -7.31 -24.17
N LEU A 463 16.56 -7.09 -23.35
CA LEU A 463 16.73 -6.49 -22.04
C LEU A 463 17.19 -7.54 -21.03
N ILE A 464 18.31 -7.25 -20.38
CA ILE A 464 18.88 -8.03 -19.30
C ILE A 464 18.79 -7.23 -18.01
N TYR A 465 18.41 -7.92 -16.95
CA TYR A 465 18.46 -7.43 -15.59
C TYR A 465 19.77 -7.86 -14.92
N LEU A 466 20.57 -6.88 -14.50
CA LEU A 466 21.82 -7.08 -13.78
C LEU A 466 21.56 -6.87 -12.28
N SER A 467 22.06 -7.77 -11.43
CA SER A 467 21.88 -7.65 -9.99
C SER A 467 23.08 -8.18 -9.19
N ASP A 468 23.23 -7.67 -7.97
CA ASP A 468 24.18 -8.20 -7.00
C ASP A 468 23.82 -9.66 -6.62
N THR A 469 24.85 -10.50 -6.45
CA THR A 469 24.69 -11.93 -6.12
C THR A 469 24.07 -12.16 -4.72
N ARG A 470 24.17 -11.17 -3.82
CA ARG A 470 23.58 -11.24 -2.48
C ARG A 470 22.06 -11.13 -2.56
N ARG A 471 21.38 -12.25 -2.29
CA ARG A 471 19.91 -12.37 -2.39
C ARG A 471 19.15 -11.32 -1.55
N TRP A 472 19.67 -10.95 -0.36
CA TRP A 472 19.01 -9.99 0.53
C TRP A 472 19.04 -8.53 0.05
N LEU A 473 19.87 -8.20 -0.95
CA LEU A 473 19.85 -6.87 -1.55
C LEU A 473 18.73 -6.70 -2.58
N GLY A 474 18.03 -7.77 -2.96
CA GLY A 474 16.88 -7.69 -3.87
C GLY A 474 17.23 -6.90 -5.14
N GLY A 475 16.37 -5.96 -5.53
CA GLY A 475 16.58 -5.03 -6.64
C GLY A 475 17.23 -3.69 -6.24
N LEU A 476 17.90 -3.60 -5.09
CA LEU A 476 18.50 -2.34 -4.62
C LEU A 476 19.87 -2.04 -5.25
N ARG A 477 20.57 -3.09 -5.69
CA ARG A 477 21.82 -3.00 -6.45
C ARG A 477 21.65 -3.74 -7.76
N SER A 478 20.97 -3.06 -8.67
CA SER A 478 20.59 -3.63 -9.95
C SER A 478 20.33 -2.55 -10.98
N THR A 479 20.40 -2.94 -12.24
CA THR A 479 20.06 -2.08 -13.36
C THR A 479 19.61 -2.92 -14.55
N HIS A 480 19.03 -2.28 -15.55
CA HIS A 480 18.70 -2.92 -16.83
C HIS A 480 19.75 -2.54 -17.85
N ALA A 481 20.09 -3.48 -18.73
CA ALA A 481 20.99 -3.24 -19.86
C ALA A 481 20.45 -3.91 -21.12
N GLN A 482 20.94 -3.45 -22.27
CA GLN A 482 20.75 -4.13 -23.56
C GLN A 482 21.86 -5.14 -23.78
N LEU A 483 21.47 -6.35 -24.19
CA LEU A 483 22.38 -7.43 -24.48
C LEU A 483 23.13 -7.19 -25.80
N SER A 484 24.45 -7.32 -25.75
CA SER A 484 25.34 -7.44 -26.90
C SER A 484 26.21 -8.68 -26.76
N VAL A 485 26.71 -9.19 -27.87
CA VAL A 485 27.52 -10.42 -27.92
C VAL A 485 28.92 -10.06 -28.40
N GLY A 486 29.94 -10.73 -27.85
CA GLY A 486 31.32 -10.57 -28.29
C GLY A 486 32.35 -10.40 -27.16
N ALA A 487 31.95 -10.62 -25.91
CA ALA A 487 32.91 -10.75 -24.81
C ALA A 487 33.56 -12.15 -24.84
N LEU A 488 34.71 -12.29 -24.16
CA LEU A 488 35.29 -13.59 -23.85
C LEU A 488 34.34 -14.35 -22.92
N ASP A 489 34.08 -15.63 -23.21
CA ASP A 489 33.26 -16.48 -22.35
C ASP A 489 33.83 -16.49 -20.92
N GLY A 490 32.94 -16.31 -19.94
CA GLY A 490 33.28 -16.30 -18.51
C GLY A 490 33.44 -14.91 -17.88
N VAL A 491 33.59 -13.82 -18.66
CA VAL A 491 33.68 -12.44 -18.10
C VAL A 491 32.72 -11.49 -18.80
N LEU A 492 31.88 -10.81 -18.02
CA LEU A 492 30.93 -9.82 -18.52
C LEU A 492 31.61 -8.46 -18.72
N ARG A 493 31.32 -7.77 -19.82
CA ARG A 493 31.73 -6.37 -20.00
C ARG A 493 30.52 -5.47 -19.84
N ILE A 494 30.59 -4.48 -18.96
CA ILE A 494 29.50 -3.53 -18.75
C ILE A 494 30.00 -2.11 -19.02
N SER A 495 29.12 -1.29 -19.58
CA SER A 495 29.39 0.14 -19.75
C SER A 495 29.53 0.86 -18.39
N PRO A 496 30.25 2.00 -18.33
CA PRO A 496 30.53 2.70 -17.08
C PRO A 496 29.25 3.17 -16.35
N ASP A 497 28.23 3.59 -17.10
CA ASP A 497 26.95 4.05 -16.56
C ASP A 497 26.17 2.92 -15.85
N LEU A 498 26.25 1.68 -16.37
CA LEU A 498 25.63 0.50 -15.74
C LEU A 498 26.31 0.16 -14.41
N ALA A 499 27.64 0.24 -14.36
CA ALA A 499 28.40 0.02 -13.13
C ALA A 499 28.00 1.02 -12.03
N ILE A 500 27.83 2.30 -12.40
CA ILE A 500 27.45 3.38 -11.50
C ILE A 500 25.98 3.24 -11.07
N SER A 501 25.07 3.03 -12.02
CA SER A 501 23.63 2.94 -11.77
C SER A 501 23.27 1.72 -10.91
N GLY A 502 23.86 0.56 -11.20
CA GLY A 502 23.70 -0.66 -10.41
C GLY A 502 24.45 -0.65 -9.07
N ARG A 503 25.37 0.32 -8.86
CA ARG A 503 26.26 0.41 -7.69
C ARG A 503 26.99 -0.90 -7.41
N PHE A 504 27.49 -1.55 -8.46
CA PHE A 504 28.17 -2.83 -8.33
C PHE A 504 29.55 -2.65 -7.66
N LEU A 505 29.97 -3.65 -6.88
CA LEU A 505 31.28 -3.63 -6.22
C LEU A 505 32.32 -4.29 -7.12
N VAL A 506 33.40 -3.56 -7.41
CA VAL A 506 34.55 -4.09 -8.16
C VAL A 506 35.10 -5.32 -7.44
N GLY A 507 35.43 -6.37 -8.20
CA GLY A 507 35.95 -7.63 -7.68
C GLY A 507 34.90 -8.61 -7.13
N ARG A 508 33.60 -8.30 -7.27
CA ARG A 508 32.53 -9.26 -7.02
C ARG A 508 31.82 -9.64 -8.30
N GLU A 509 31.33 -10.87 -8.35
CA GLU A 509 30.46 -11.34 -9.43
C GLU A 509 29.10 -10.66 -9.39
N ILE A 510 28.49 -10.54 -10.56
CA ILE A 510 27.11 -10.09 -10.73
C ILE A 510 26.29 -11.23 -11.33
N ARG A 511 24.99 -11.19 -11.04
CA ARG A 511 24.01 -12.06 -11.66
C ARG A 511 23.30 -11.31 -12.78
N ILE A 512 23.16 -11.98 -13.92
CA ILE A 512 22.38 -11.49 -15.05
C ILE A 512 21.23 -12.45 -15.36
N GLU A 513 20.06 -11.88 -15.59
CA GLU A 513 18.83 -12.61 -15.91
C GLU A 513 18.16 -11.93 -17.11
N LYS A 514 17.59 -12.70 -18.04
CA LYS A 514 16.86 -12.11 -19.17
C LYS A 514 15.45 -11.69 -18.72
N GLU A 515 15.06 -10.46 -19.05
CA GLU A 515 13.67 -10.01 -18.91
C GLU A 515 12.86 -10.44 -20.12
N PHE A 516 13.14 -9.84 -21.29
CA PHE A 516 12.51 -10.12 -22.58
C PHE A 516 13.13 -9.31 -23.72
#